data_AF-A0A0F0GLL9-F1
#
_entry.id   AF-A0A0F0GLL9-F1
#
_cell.length_a   1.000
_cell.length_b   1.000
_cell.length_c   1.000
_cell.angle_alpha   90.00
_cell.angle_beta   90.00
_cell.angle_gamma   90.00
#
_symmetry.space_group_name_H-M   'P 1'
#
loop_
_entity.id
_entity.type
_entity.pdbx_description
1 polymer ?
#
loop_
_entity_poly.entity_id
_entity_poly.type
_entity_poly.pdbx_seq_one_letter_code
_entity_poly.pdbx_strand_id
1 'polypeptide(L)'
;RGQSLTSRLTVGEWLDMWLASKKTRKTTTNGYDSHVRVHLKPRIGHIRLSRLNVAHLVEMLHAIADENETIAPANQARREQVARRSPGRHGEPQAQERARLAAERTQF
;
A
#
# COMPACT_ATOMS: atom_id res chain seq x y z
N ARG A 1 -3.02 0.89 -34.43
CA ARG A 1 -3.51 2.29 -34.35
C ARG A 1 -2.67 3.02 -33.30
N GLY A 2 -1.68 3.83 -33.72
CA GLY A 2 -0.86 4.62 -32.80
C GLY A 2 -1.57 5.94 -32.53
N GLN A 3 -2.06 6.13 -31.30
CA GLN A 3 -2.63 7.42 -30.90
C GLN A 3 -1.48 8.40 -30.69
N SER A 4 -1.62 9.61 -31.23
CA SER A 4 -0.73 10.73 -30.94
C SER A 4 -0.76 11.03 -29.43
N LEU A 5 0.21 10.46 -28.69
CA LEU A 5 0.47 10.76 -27.27
C LEU A 5 1.12 12.14 -27.08
N THR A 6 1.35 12.88 -28.16
CA THR A 6 2.36 13.92 -28.23
C THR A 6 1.73 15.29 -28.10
N SER A 7 1.55 15.78 -26.86
CA SER A 7 1.87 17.16 -26.42
C SER A 7 1.08 17.61 -25.18
N ARG A 8 -0.09 17.04 -24.90
CA ARG A 8 -0.97 17.53 -23.82
C ARG A 8 -1.34 16.54 -22.72
N LEU A 9 -1.23 15.23 -22.95
CA LEU A 9 -1.63 14.23 -21.96
C LEU A 9 -0.70 14.27 -20.74
N THR A 10 -1.27 14.43 -19.56
CA THR A 10 -0.56 14.33 -18.28
C THR A 10 -0.50 12.88 -17.80
N VAL A 11 0.44 12.59 -16.90
CA VAL A 11 0.54 11.27 -16.25
C VAL A 11 -0.74 10.94 -15.50
N GLY A 12 -1.38 11.92 -14.85
CA GLY A 12 -2.63 11.73 -14.10
C GLY A 12 -3.78 11.26 -14.99
N GLU A 13 -3.99 11.94 -16.12
CA GLU A 13 -5.01 11.56 -17.10
C GLU A 13 -4.74 10.19 -17.73
N TRP A 14 -3.47 9.90 -18.03
CA TRP A 14 -3.07 8.59 -18.54
C TRP A 14 -3.33 7.47 -17.51
N LEU A 15 -3.06 7.70 -16.23
CA LEU A 15 -3.34 6.74 -15.16
C LEU A 15 -4.83 6.47 -15.02
N ASP A 16 -5.68 7.48 -15.18
CA ASP A 16 -7.15 7.32 -15.16
C ASP A 16 -7.63 6.46 -16.33
N MET A 17 -7.13 6.73 -17.54
CA MET A 17 -7.42 5.91 -18.72
C MET A 17 -6.93 4.47 -18.55
N TRP A 18 -5.73 4.30 -17.99
CA TRP A 18 -5.15 2.99 -17.73
C TRP A 18 -6.00 2.22 -16.73
N LEU A 19 -6.38 2.81 -15.59
CA LEU A 19 -7.26 2.18 -14.60
C LEU A 19 -8.62 1.78 -15.20
N ALA A 20 -9.24 2.68 -15.97
CA ALA A 20 -10.51 2.41 -16.65
C ALA A 20 -10.43 1.24 -17.66
N SER A 21 -9.26 1.03 -18.27
CA SER A 21 -9.04 -0.04 -19.24
C SER A 21 -8.82 -1.42 -18.62
N LYS A 22 -8.53 -1.51 -17.31
CA LYS A 22 -8.12 -2.76 -16.66
C LYS A 22 -9.31 -3.67 -16.37
N LYS A 23 -9.33 -4.83 -17.03
CA LYS A 23 -10.27 -5.94 -16.79
C LYS A 23 -9.77 -6.90 -15.69
N THR A 24 -9.32 -6.38 -14.55
CA THR A 24 -8.85 -7.18 -13.40
C THR A 24 -9.92 -7.35 -12.33
N ARG A 25 -9.71 -8.28 -11.38
CA ARG A 25 -10.58 -8.40 -10.20
C ARG A 25 -10.64 -7.06 -9.45
N LYS A 26 -11.82 -6.71 -8.94
CA LYS A 26 -12.07 -5.44 -8.24
C LYS A 26 -11.06 -5.15 -7.13
N THR A 27 -10.65 -6.16 -6.37
CA THR A 27 -9.65 -6.03 -5.30
C THR A 27 -8.29 -5.55 -5.82
N THR A 28 -7.85 -6.07 -6.96
CA THR A 28 -6.59 -5.68 -7.60
C THR A 28 -6.67 -4.27 -8.16
N THR A 29 -7.77 -3.92 -8.83
CA THR A 29 -7.99 -2.56 -9.34
C THR A 29 -8.05 -1.53 -8.21
N ASN A 30 -8.68 -1.86 -7.08
CA ASN A 30 -8.72 -0.99 -5.90
C ASN A 30 -7.33 -0.75 -5.30
N GLY A 31 -6.45 -1.76 -5.31
CA GLY A 31 -5.06 -1.59 -4.89
C GLY A 31 -4.32 -0.59 -5.79
N TYR A 32 -4.45 -0.74 -7.11
CA TYR A 32 -3.86 0.19 -8.07
C TYR A 32 -4.44 1.61 -7.94
N ASP A 33 -5.75 1.75 -7.82
CA ASP A 33 -6.42 3.04 -7.57
C ASP A 33 -5.87 3.73 -6.33
N SER A 34 -5.73 2.98 -5.22
CA SER A 34 -5.21 3.53 -3.97
C SER A 34 -3.79 4.06 -4.13
N HIS A 35 -2.89 3.28 -4.77
CA HIS A 35 -1.52 3.75 -5.03
C HIS A 35 -1.50 4.97 -5.94
N VAL A 36 -2.32 4.98 -7.00
CA VAL A 36 -2.41 6.09 -7.93
C VAL A 36 -2.88 7.37 -7.22
N ARG A 37 -3.94 7.29 -6.42
CA ARG A 37 -4.52 8.43 -5.71
C ARG A 37 -3.60 8.98 -4.61
N VAL A 38 -2.98 8.11 -3.82
CA VAL A 38 -2.18 8.51 -2.64
C VAL A 38 -0.77 8.92 -3.04
N HIS A 39 -0.14 8.20 -3.99
CA HIS A 39 1.28 8.36 -4.25
C HIS A 39 1.58 9.07 -5.57
N LEU A 40 1.03 8.56 -6.68
CA LEU A 40 1.44 8.98 -8.02
C LEU A 40 0.81 10.32 -8.42
N LYS A 41 -0.51 10.46 -8.30
CA LYS A 41 -1.22 11.66 -8.75
C LYS A 41 -0.76 12.96 -8.07
N PRO A 42 -0.60 13.01 -6.74
CA PRO A 42 -0.16 14.23 -6.07
C PRO A 42 1.23 14.71 -6.51
N ARG A 43 2.13 13.78 -6.86
CA ARG A 43 3.54 14.06 -7.11
C ARG A 43 3.86 14.23 -8.59
N ILE A 44 3.43 13.27 -9.43
CA ILE A 44 3.79 13.25 -10.86
C ILE A 44 2.57 13.43 -11.78
N GLY A 45 1.35 13.48 -11.23
CA GLY A 45 0.12 13.51 -12.02
C GLY A 45 0.00 14.73 -12.94
N HIS A 46 0.57 15.87 -12.56
CA HIS A 46 0.56 17.11 -13.33
C HIS A 46 1.63 17.14 -14.44
N ILE A 47 2.59 16.21 -14.41
CA ILE A 47 3.69 16.16 -15.38
C ILE A 47 3.12 15.66 -16.71
N ARG A 48 3.53 16.30 -17.81
CA ARG A 48 3.19 15.80 -19.16
C ARG A 48 3.85 14.45 -19.37
N LEU A 49 3.10 13.48 -19.90
CA LEU A 49 3.60 12.13 -20.13
C LEU A 49 4.87 12.13 -21.03
N SER A 50 4.94 13.04 -22.00
CA SER A 50 6.11 13.22 -22.88
C SER A 50 7.34 13.82 -22.19
N ARG A 51 7.18 14.40 -21.00
CA ARG A 51 8.25 15.00 -20.19
C ARG A 51 8.57 14.21 -18.93
N LEU A 52 7.86 13.09 -18.70
CA LEU A 52 8.16 12.22 -17.58
C LEU A 52 9.57 11.64 -17.79
N ASN A 53 10.42 11.77 -16.78
CA ASN A 53 11.79 11.31 -16.80
C ASN A 53 12.08 10.53 -15.51
N VAL A 54 13.24 9.88 -15.45
CA VAL A 54 13.65 9.06 -14.31
C VAL A 54 13.82 9.91 -13.04
N ALA A 55 14.29 11.16 -13.15
CA ALA A 55 14.47 12.03 -11.99
C ALA A 55 13.15 12.29 -11.25
N HIS A 56 12.06 12.56 -11.98
CA HIS A 56 10.73 12.72 -11.38
C HIS A 56 10.27 11.46 -10.63
N LEU A 57 10.63 10.26 -11.12
CA LEU A 57 10.30 9.00 -10.46
C LEU A 57 11.13 8.77 -9.20
N VAL A 58 12.42 9.10 -9.24
CA VAL A 58 13.31 9.02 -8.08
C VAL A 58 12.85 9.98 -6.98
N GLU A 59 12.57 11.24 -7.31
CA GLU A 59 12.04 12.22 -6.37
C GLU A 59 10.71 11.75 -5.76
N MET A 60 9.81 11.21 -6.58
CA MET A 60 8.55 10.66 -6.09
C MET A 60 8.77 9.52 -5.09
N LEU A 61 9.66 8.57 -5.40
CA LEU A 61 9.95 7.43 -4.54
C LEU A 61 10.63 7.84 -3.24
N HIS A 62 11.56 8.79 -3.28
CA HIS A 62 12.19 9.35 -2.09
C HIS A 62 11.15 10.04 -1.20
N ALA A 63 10.29 10.89 -1.76
CA ALA A 63 9.23 11.54 -1.00
C ALA A 63 8.25 10.55 -0.34
N ILE A 64 7.99 9.40 -0.98
CA ILE A 64 7.18 8.33 -0.39
C ILE A 64 7.93 7.64 0.76
N ALA A 65 9.24 7.42 0.62
CA ALA A 65 10.07 6.85 1.68
C ALA A 65 10.09 7.77 2.91
N ASP A 66 10.33 9.07 2.71
CA ASP A 66 10.37 10.07 3.78
C ASP A 66 9.03 10.18 4.53
N GLU A 67 7.91 10.20 3.80
CA GLU A 67 6.57 10.16 4.42
C GLU A 67 6.34 8.85 5.20
N ASN A 68 6.79 7.72 4.66
CA ASN A 68 6.67 6.43 5.34
C ASN A 68 7.47 6.36 6.64
N GLU A 69 8.65 6.96 6.70
CA GLU A 69 9.44 7.05 7.95
C GLU A 69 8.67 7.80 9.04
N THR A 70 7.96 8.87 8.67
CA THR A 70 7.13 9.64 9.60
C THR A 70 5.89 8.88 10.04
N ILE A 71 5.27 8.11 9.12
CA ILE A 71 4.03 7.38 9.37
C ILE A 71 4.27 6.05 10.11
N ALA A 72 5.45 5.44 9.95
CA ALA A 72 5.82 4.16 10.58
C ALA A 72 5.54 4.10 12.11
N PRO A 73 5.96 5.07 12.94
CA PRO A 73 5.69 5.03 14.37
C PRO A 73 4.20 5.13 14.70
N ALA A 74 3.45 5.97 13.99
CA ALA A 74 2.00 6.09 14.17
C ALA A 74 1.26 4.80 13.79
N ASN A 75 1.71 4.14 12.71
CA ASN A 75 1.20 2.84 12.31
C ASN A 75 1.53 1.74 13.32
N GLN A 76 2.72 1.76 13.91
CA GLN A 76 3.11 0.83 14.96
C GLN A 76 2.23 1.01 16.21
N ALA A 77 2.08 2.24 16.70
CA ALA A 77 1.23 2.55 17.85
C ALA A 77 -0.23 2.11 17.62
N ARG A 78 -0.77 2.34 16.41
CA ARG A 78 -2.11 1.87 16.03
C ARG A 78 -2.21 0.35 16.05
N ARG A 79 -1.19 -0.37 15.55
CA ARG A 79 -1.16 -1.85 15.58
C ARG A 79 -1.11 -2.39 16.99
N GLU A 80 -0.30 -1.79 17.86
CA GLU A 80 -0.22 -2.14 19.29
C GLU A 80 -1.55 -1.90 20.01
N GLN A 81 -2.23 -0.79 19.71
CA GLN A 81 -3.55 -0.50 20.25
C GLN A 81 -4.61 -1.52 19.80
N VAL A 82 -4.60 -1.88 18.51
CA VAL A 82 -5.50 -2.92 17.97
C VAL A 82 -5.20 -4.26 18.64
N ALA A 83 -3.93 -4.64 18.78
CA ALA A 83 -3.55 -5.88 19.46
C ALA A 83 -3.97 -5.91 20.93
N ARG A 84 -3.90 -4.76 21.62
CA ARG A 84 -4.37 -4.63 23.02
C ARG A 84 -5.89 -4.75 23.13
N ARG A 85 -6.64 -4.18 22.18
CA ARG A 85 -8.10 -4.11 22.22
C ARG A 85 -8.77 -5.37 21.68
N SER A 86 -8.14 -6.06 20.72
CA SER A 86 -8.71 -7.28 20.17
C SER A 86 -8.65 -8.39 21.22
N PRO A 87 -9.78 -9.03 21.57
CA PRO A 87 -9.73 -10.30 22.27
C PRO A 87 -8.88 -11.27 21.44
N GLY A 88 -8.10 -12.12 22.12
CA GLY A 88 -7.29 -13.15 21.47
C GLY A 88 -8.12 -13.97 20.47
N ARG A 89 -7.44 -14.64 19.53
CA ARG A 89 -8.12 -15.44 18.51
C ARG A 89 -9.05 -16.44 19.21
N HIS A 90 -10.33 -16.46 18.83
CA HIS A 90 -11.31 -17.35 19.44
C HIS A 90 -10.78 -18.80 19.48
N GLY A 91 -10.66 -19.37 20.69
CA GLY A 91 -10.19 -20.73 20.92
C GLY A 91 -8.69 -20.91 21.20
N GLU A 92 -7.89 -19.84 21.22
CA GLU A 92 -6.49 -19.94 21.69
C GLU A 92 -6.43 -20.07 23.22
N PRO A 93 -5.81 -21.14 23.77
CA PRO A 93 -5.60 -21.26 25.21
C PRO A 93 -4.75 -20.09 25.71
N GLN A 94 -5.01 -19.63 26.93
CA GLN A 94 -4.21 -18.56 27.54
C GLN A 94 -2.74 -18.97 27.60
N ALA A 95 -1.81 -18.01 27.60
CA ALA A 95 -0.38 -18.29 27.56
C ALA A 95 0.09 -19.26 28.67
N GLN A 96 -0.52 -19.17 29.86
CA GLN A 96 -0.27 -20.07 30.99
C GLN A 96 -0.75 -21.51 30.70
N GLU A 97 -1.88 -21.64 30.03
CA GLU A 97 -2.49 -22.91 29.65
C GLU A 97 -1.70 -23.59 28.52
N ARG A 98 -1.16 -22.81 27.57
CA ARG A 98 -0.21 -23.33 26.55
C ARG A 98 1.08 -23.86 27.17
N ALA A 99 1.63 -23.16 28.17
CA ALA A 99 2.82 -23.60 28.89
C ALA A 99 2.56 -24.91 29.66
N ARG A 100 1.39 -25.02 30.30
CA ARG A 100 0.95 -26.25 30.97
C ARG A 100 0.80 -27.42 29.98
N LEU A 101 0.09 -27.21 28.86
CA LEU A 101 -0.12 -28.23 27.83
C LEU A 101 1.20 -28.66 27.16
N ALA A 102 2.17 -27.74 27.02
CA ALA A 102 3.49 -28.07 26.51
C ALA A 102 4.28 -28.94 27.52
N ALA A 103 4.24 -28.62 28.81
CA ALA A 103 4.84 -29.43 29.85
C ALA A 103 4.22 -30.84 29.91
N GLU A 104 2.89 -30.94 29.83
CA GLU A 104 2.17 -32.21 29.79
C GLU A 104 2.53 -33.05 28.55
N ARG A 105 2.74 -32.42 27.38
CA ARG A 105 3.19 -33.11 26.15
C ARG A 105 4.65 -33.60 26.18
N THR A 106 5.45 -33.11 27.12
CA THR A 106 6.85 -33.54 27.26
C THR A 106 7.01 -34.69 28.27
N GLN A 107 5.93 -35.03 28.99
CA GLN A 107 5.89 -36.15 29.95
C GLN A 107 5.34 -37.46 29.36
N PHE A 108 5.03 -37.50 28.06
CA PHE A 108 4.64 -38.70 27.33
C PHE A 108 5.69 -39.08 26.29
#